data_AF-A0AA43FB43-F1
#
_entry.id   AF-A0AA43FB43-F1
#
_cell.length_a   1.000
_cell.length_b   1.000
_cell.length_c   1.000
_cell.angle_alpha   90.00
_cell.angle_beta   90.00
_cell.angle_gamma   90.00
#
_symmetry.space_group_name_H-M   'P 1'
#
loop_
_entity.id
_entity.type
_entity.pdbx_description
1 polymer ?
#
loop_
_entity_poly.entity_id
_entity_poly.type
_entity_poly.pdbx_seq_one_letter_code
_entity_poly.pdbx_strand_id
1 'polypeptide(L)'
;MNSESMSAADHASRQLARMRAMIGMYHRLFFNDVRTVLLVVVGLLALGWSGIPQLFLVVPFVCLWGATQTAFDASYLIMARHYAEALEGFLNDRGADGVLVGADLENAYLFPLRERKVVTVPIGGSWSWFSFMTMSITANGVWAAVVGLWAGWATLLELGTAARSAYLVVLGVFVVAS
;
A
#
# COMPACT_ATOMS: atom_id res chain seq x y z
N MET A 1 -42.61 7.58 1.25
CA MET A 1 -41.51 6.65 0.91
C MET A 1 -42.09 5.23 0.96
N ASN A 2 -42.01 4.45 -0.11
CA ASN A 2 -42.66 3.13 -0.20
C ASN A 2 -41.84 2.06 0.54
N SER A 3 -42.43 0.96 1.01
CA SER A 3 -41.75 -0.07 1.84
C SER A 3 -40.47 -0.64 1.19
N GLU A 4 -40.49 -0.83 -0.12
CA GLU A 4 -39.32 -1.28 -0.90
C GLU A 4 -38.17 -0.27 -0.89
N SER A 5 -38.48 1.04 -0.99
CA SER A 5 -37.47 2.09 -0.93
C SER A 5 -36.81 2.21 0.46
N MET A 6 -37.57 1.89 1.52
CA MET A 6 -37.06 1.85 2.89
C MET A 6 -36.15 0.63 3.13
N SER A 7 -36.51 -0.53 2.56
CA SER A 7 -35.67 -1.74 2.58
C SER A 7 -34.35 -1.54 1.83
N ALA A 8 -34.37 -0.92 0.65
CA ALA A 8 -33.17 -0.64 -0.14
C ALA A 8 -32.21 0.34 0.57
N ALA A 9 -32.74 1.38 1.22
CA ALA A 9 -31.94 2.32 2.00
C ALA A 9 -31.27 1.65 3.20
N ASP A 10 -31.97 0.77 3.92
CA ASP A 10 -31.38 0.01 5.03
C ASP A 10 -30.26 -0.93 4.56
N HIS A 11 -30.47 -1.64 3.44
CA HIS A 11 -29.43 -2.46 2.83
C HIS A 11 -28.20 -1.64 2.44
N ALA A 12 -28.39 -0.48 1.81
CA ALA A 12 -27.31 0.42 1.42
C ALA A 12 -26.55 0.97 2.65
N SER A 13 -27.26 1.35 3.71
CA SER A 13 -26.66 1.81 4.98
C SER A 13 -25.78 0.73 5.61
N ARG A 14 -26.28 -0.52 5.68
CA ARG A 14 -25.48 -1.66 6.17
C ARG A 14 -24.27 -1.96 5.28
N GLN A 15 -24.39 -1.82 3.96
CA GLN A 15 -23.24 -1.95 3.06
C GLN A 15 -22.23 -0.83 3.26
N LEU A 16 -22.67 0.42 3.43
CA LEU A 16 -21.79 1.56 3.67
C LEU A 16 -20.98 1.38 4.95
N ALA A 17 -21.61 0.91 6.03
CA ALA A 17 -20.93 0.58 7.27
C ALA A 17 -19.84 -0.49 7.07
N ARG A 18 -20.11 -1.54 6.28
CA ARG A 18 -19.12 -2.56 5.92
C ARG A 18 -17.96 -2.00 5.11
N MET A 19 -18.24 -1.15 4.12
CA MET A 19 -17.20 -0.52 3.31
C MET A 19 -16.31 0.39 4.15
N ARG A 20 -16.89 1.19 5.05
CA ARG A 20 -16.12 2.02 5.99
C ARG A 20 -15.27 1.21 6.97
N ALA A 21 -15.80 0.10 7.47
CA ALA A 21 -15.02 -0.82 8.30
C ALA A 21 -13.83 -1.42 7.52
N MET A 22 -14.05 -1.78 6.26
CA MET A 22 -13.02 -2.28 5.35
C MET A 22 -11.95 -1.21 5.06
N ILE A 23 -12.33 0.04 4.81
CA ILE A 23 -11.39 1.17 4.65
C ILE A 23 -10.48 1.26 5.88
N GLY A 24 -11.05 1.28 7.08
CA GLY A 24 -10.29 1.34 8.32
C GLY A 24 -9.38 0.13 8.54
N MET A 25 -9.81 -1.07 8.12
CA MET A 25 -9.02 -2.29 8.21
C MET A 25 -7.80 -2.24 7.29
N TYR A 26 -7.98 -1.99 5.99
CA TYR A 26 -6.87 -1.96 5.03
C TYR A 26 -5.91 -0.81 5.27
N HIS A 27 -6.40 0.33 5.78
CA HIS A 27 -5.51 1.39 6.22
C HIS A 27 -4.61 0.93 7.39
N ARG A 28 -5.14 0.17 8.36
CA ARG A 28 -4.32 -0.39 9.45
C ARG A 28 -3.34 -1.46 8.98
N LEU A 29 -3.77 -2.35 8.09
CA LEU A 29 -2.91 -3.38 7.50
C LEU A 29 -1.73 -2.74 6.76
N PHE A 30 -2.00 -1.76 5.89
CA PHE A 30 -0.97 -1.03 5.16
C PHE A 30 0.14 -0.50 6.08
N PHE A 31 -0.21 0.23 7.14
CA PHE A 31 0.80 0.78 8.06
C PHE A 31 1.48 -0.29 8.91
N ASN A 32 0.78 -1.37 9.26
CA ASN A 32 1.38 -2.47 9.97
C ASN A 32 2.41 -3.21 9.11
N ASP A 33 2.10 -3.42 7.85
CA ASP A 33 2.98 -4.09 6.89
C ASP A 33 4.21 -3.23 6.59
N VAL A 34 4.04 -1.92 6.38
CA VAL A 34 5.16 -0.96 6.28
C VAL A 34 6.07 -1.05 7.50
N ARG A 35 5.51 -1.03 8.71
CA ARG A 35 6.28 -1.13 9.96
C ARG A 35 7.00 -2.48 10.05
N THR A 36 6.33 -3.56 9.71
CA THR A 36 6.90 -4.92 9.77
C THR A 36 8.07 -5.04 8.80
N VAL A 37 7.90 -4.61 7.56
CA VAL A 37 8.95 -4.58 6.53
C VAL A 37 10.12 -3.73 6.98
N LEU A 38 9.87 -2.53 7.53
CA LEU A 38 10.92 -1.66 8.07
C LEU A 38 11.74 -2.36 9.15
N LEU A 39 11.08 -2.98 10.14
CA LEU A 39 11.76 -3.69 11.22
C LEU A 39 12.59 -4.87 10.71
N VAL A 40 12.05 -5.64 9.77
CA VAL A 40 12.77 -6.76 9.15
C VAL A 40 13.98 -6.26 8.37
N VAL A 41 13.84 -5.22 7.54
CA VAL A 41 14.94 -4.64 6.76
C VAL A 41 16.04 -4.10 7.68
N VAL A 42 15.68 -3.33 8.71
CA VAL A 42 16.63 -2.81 9.70
C VAL A 42 17.34 -3.96 10.41
N GLY A 43 16.61 -5.01 10.80
CA GLY A 43 17.19 -6.21 11.41
C GLY A 43 18.18 -6.93 10.49
N LEU A 44 17.81 -7.15 9.22
CA LEU A 44 18.69 -7.78 8.23
C LEU A 44 19.96 -6.98 7.99
N LEU A 45 19.82 -5.66 7.86
CA LEU A 45 20.94 -4.74 7.70
C LEU A 45 21.87 -4.77 8.92
N ALA A 46 21.32 -4.63 10.14
CA ALA A 46 22.10 -4.67 11.37
C ALA A 46 22.85 -6.00 11.55
N LEU A 47 22.19 -7.12 11.31
CA LEU A 47 22.81 -8.46 11.38
C LEU A 47 23.84 -8.70 10.27
N GLY A 48 23.61 -8.11 9.09
CA GLY A 48 24.58 -8.09 8.00
C GLY A 48 25.88 -7.44 8.45
N TRP A 49 25.79 -6.25 9.06
CA TRP A 49 26.95 -5.53 9.59
C TRP A 49 27.58 -6.18 10.82
N SER A 50 26.83 -6.96 11.59
CA SER A 50 27.37 -7.69 12.75
C SER A 50 28.13 -8.96 12.39
N GLY A 51 28.24 -9.32 11.10
CA GLY A 51 29.09 -10.43 10.64
C GLY A 51 28.42 -11.47 9.74
N ILE A 52 27.18 -11.25 9.27
CA ILE A 52 26.47 -12.17 8.37
C ILE A 52 26.16 -11.48 7.03
N PRO A 53 27.17 -11.17 6.20
CA PRO A 53 27.00 -10.30 5.02
C PRO A 53 26.07 -10.89 3.94
N GLN A 54 25.78 -12.19 3.98
CA GLN A 54 24.77 -12.82 3.12
C GLN A 54 23.36 -12.23 3.31
N LEU A 55 23.05 -11.70 4.50
CA LEU A 55 21.76 -11.09 4.79
C LEU A 55 21.50 -9.82 3.97
N PHE A 56 22.55 -9.11 3.56
CA PHE A 56 22.41 -7.95 2.68
C PHE A 56 21.76 -8.30 1.34
N LEU A 57 22.02 -9.51 0.83
CA LEU A 57 21.45 -10.00 -0.43
C LEU A 57 19.96 -10.35 -0.32
N VAL A 58 19.43 -10.50 0.90
CA VAL A 58 18.01 -10.76 1.17
C VAL A 58 17.19 -9.47 1.19
N VAL A 59 17.81 -8.35 1.59
CA VAL A 59 17.14 -7.04 1.74
C VAL A 59 16.32 -6.61 0.51
N PRO A 60 16.82 -6.71 -0.74
CA PRO A 60 16.05 -6.32 -1.92
C PRO A 60 14.75 -7.10 -2.08
N PHE A 61 14.75 -8.40 -1.77
CA PHE A 61 13.56 -9.25 -1.85
C PHE A 61 12.50 -8.84 -0.83
N VAL A 62 12.92 -8.53 0.41
CA VAL A 62 12.01 -8.06 1.45
C VAL A 62 11.41 -6.70 1.07
N CYS A 63 12.20 -5.81 0.48
CA CYS A 63 11.72 -4.52 0.01
C CYS A 63 10.69 -4.67 -1.13
N LEU A 64 10.98 -5.51 -2.13
CA LEU A 64 10.08 -5.77 -3.25
C LEU A 64 8.79 -6.45 -2.78
N TRP A 65 8.89 -7.47 -1.93
CA TRP A 65 7.73 -8.12 -1.33
C TRP A 65 6.86 -7.14 -0.53
N GLY A 66 7.49 -6.30 0.30
CA GLY A 66 6.79 -5.26 1.05
C GLY A 66 6.08 -4.23 0.14
N ALA A 67 6.70 -3.87 -0.98
CA ALA A 67 6.07 -3.01 -1.99
C ALA A 67 4.81 -3.68 -2.57
N THR A 68 4.88 -4.97 -2.94
CA THR A 68 3.72 -5.71 -3.47
C THR A 68 2.59 -5.82 -2.46
N GLN A 69 2.88 -6.11 -1.19
CA GLN A 69 1.86 -6.17 -0.12
C GLN A 69 1.18 -4.81 0.09
N THR A 70 1.97 -3.74 0.20
CA THR A 70 1.42 -2.40 0.41
C THR A 70 0.62 -1.89 -0.79
N ALA A 71 1.00 -2.27 -2.02
CA ALA A 71 0.22 -2.01 -3.23
C ALA A 71 -1.11 -2.80 -3.24
N PHE A 72 -1.10 -4.05 -2.78
CA PHE A 72 -2.30 -4.86 -2.63
C PHE A 72 -3.28 -4.22 -1.63
N ASP A 73 -2.81 -3.85 -0.44
CA ASP A 73 -3.64 -3.19 0.59
C ASP A 73 -4.23 -1.86 0.10
N ALA A 74 -3.41 -1.04 -0.57
CA ALA A 74 -3.86 0.22 -1.15
C ALA A 74 -4.94 0.01 -2.22
N SER A 75 -4.85 -1.07 -3.00
CA SER A 75 -5.85 -1.39 -4.04
C SER A 75 -7.22 -1.69 -3.43
N TYR A 76 -7.27 -2.47 -2.34
CA TYR A 76 -8.52 -2.75 -1.63
C TYR A 76 -9.05 -1.53 -0.88
N LEU A 77 -8.17 -0.70 -0.33
CA LEU A 77 -8.54 0.59 0.25
C LEU A 77 -9.23 1.47 -0.81
N ILE A 78 -8.63 1.63 -2.00
CA ILE A 78 -9.20 2.43 -3.09
C ILE A 78 -10.55 1.86 -3.54
N MET A 79 -10.65 0.54 -3.71
CA MET A 79 -11.90 -0.12 -4.06
C MET A 79 -12.99 0.19 -3.04
N ALA A 80 -12.74 -0.04 -1.74
CA ALA A 80 -13.71 0.17 -0.68
C ALA A 80 -14.21 1.63 -0.64
N ARG A 81 -13.32 2.59 -0.87
CA ARG A 81 -13.65 4.02 -0.94
C ARG A 81 -14.56 4.36 -2.12
N HIS A 82 -14.32 3.81 -3.31
CA HIS A 82 -15.23 4.00 -4.45
C HIS A 82 -16.64 3.45 -4.16
N TYR A 83 -16.74 2.27 -3.54
CA TYR A 83 -18.03 1.71 -3.16
C TYR A 83 -18.72 2.51 -2.06
N ALA A 84 -17.97 3.00 -1.06
CA ALA A 84 -18.50 3.86 -0.01
C ALA A 84 -19.05 5.17 -0.59
N GLU A 85 -18.30 5.85 -1.47
CA GLU A 85 -18.73 7.09 -2.14
C GLU A 85 -20.04 6.88 -2.92
N ALA A 86 -20.14 5.79 -3.68
CA ALA A 86 -21.35 5.49 -4.46
C ALA A 86 -22.58 5.22 -3.57
N LEU A 87 -22.40 4.46 -2.48
CA LEU A 87 -23.48 4.18 -1.51
C LEU A 87 -23.90 5.44 -0.75
N GLU A 88 -22.94 6.27 -0.38
CA GLU A 88 -23.17 7.54 0.30
C GLU A 88 -23.99 8.51 -0.57
N GLY A 89 -23.61 8.65 -1.85
CA GLY A 89 -24.39 9.42 -2.82
C GLY A 89 -25.81 8.88 -2.98
N PHE A 90 -25.97 7.56 -3.13
CA PHE A 90 -27.29 6.93 -3.24
C PHE A 90 -28.22 7.22 -2.04
N LEU A 91 -27.67 7.22 -0.82
CA LEU A 91 -28.39 7.50 0.42
C LEU A 91 -28.73 8.98 0.56
N ASN A 92 -27.78 9.87 0.27
CA ASN A 92 -27.98 11.32 0.30
C ASN A 92 -29.08 11.75 -0.68
N ASP A 93 -29.09 11.20 -1.91
CA ASP A 93 -30.11 11.48 -2.93
C ASP A 93 -31.53 11.08 -2.50
N ARG A 94 -31.64 10.17 -1.52
CA ARG A 94 -32.92 9.64 -1.00
C ARG A 94 -33.32 10.24 0.34
N GLY A 95 -32.58 11.23 0.84
CA GLY A 95 -32.88 11.91 2.10
C GLY A 95 -32.74 11.02 3.32
N ALA A 96 -31.79 10.08 3.30
CA ALA A 96 -31.39 9.33 4.49
C ALA A 96 -30.95 10.29 5.62
N ASP A 97 -30.99 9.83 6.87
CA ASP A 97 -30.80 10.64 8.09
C ASP A 97 -29.52 11.52 8.06
N GLY A 98 -29.69 12.77 7.61
CA GLY A 98 -28.64 13.77 7.53
C GLY A 98 -27.73 13.64 6.29
N VAL A 99 -27.03 14.73 5.95
CA VAL A 99 -26.06 14.72 4.87
C VAL A 99 -24.82 13.95 5.32
N LEU A 100 -24.56 12.82 4.67
CA LEU A 100 -23.33 12.07 4.85
C LEU A 100 -22.21 12.78 4.08
N VAL A 101 -21.09 13.02 4.76
CA VAL A 101 -19.90 13.73 4.23
C VAL A 101 -18.60 12.91 4.36
N GLY A 102 -18.74 11.60 4.58
CA GLY A 102 -17.61 10.70 4.81
C GLY A 102 -16.67 10.63 3.62
N ALA A 103 -17.23 10.51 2.41
CA ALA A 103 -16.44 10.47 1.18
C ALA A 103 -15.63 11.77 0.96
N ASP A 104 -16.21 12.93 1.28
CA ASP A 104 -15.55 14.23 1.16
C ASP A 104 -14.40 14.37 2.16
N LEU A 105 -14.62 13.97 3.42
CA LEU A 105 -13.58 13.96 4.45
C LEU A 105 -12.44 13.00 4.08
N GLU A 106 -12.76 11.81 3.57
CA GLU A 106 -11.76 10.86 3.09
C GLU A 106 -10.97 11.39 1.90
N ASN A 107 -11.61 12.11 0.97
CA ASN A 107 -10.93 12.75 -0.15
C ASN A 107 -9.95 13.83 0.31
N ALA A 108 -10.33 14.64 1.30
CA ALA A 108 -9.48 15.68 1.87
C ALA A 108 -8.30 15.11 2.67
N TYR A 109 -8.53 14.05 3.46
CA TYR A 109 -7.50 13.49 4.34
C TYR A 109 -6.59 12.48 3.62
N LEU A 110 -7.17 11.54 2.87
CA LEU A 110 -6.43 10.49 2.19
C LEU A 110 -5.96 10.98 0.82
N PHE A 111 -6.84 11.07 -0.15
CA PHE A 111 -6.56 11.59 -1.49
C PHE A 111 -7.84 11.57 -2.32
N PRO A 112 -8.00 12.48 -3.28
CA PRO A 112 -9.14 12.51 -4.19
C PRO A 112 -9.18 11.23 -5.05
N LEU A 113 -10.35 10.58 -5.10
CA LEU A 113 -10.52 9.32 -5.83
C LEU A 113 -10.48 9.50 -7.35
N ARG A 114 -11.09 10.58 -7.87
CA ARG A 114 -11.33 10.80 -9.31
C ARG A 114 -10.22 11.55 -10.04
N GLU A 115 -9.16 11.94 -9.34
CA GLU A 115 -7.99 12.57 -9.96
C GLU A 115 -7.06 11.53 -10.58
N ARG A 116 -6.41 11.89 -11.70
CA ARG A 116 -5.39 11.05 -12.33
C ARG A 116 -4.21 10.90 -11.37
N LYS A 117 -3.77 9.68 -11.14
CA LYS A 117 -2.68 9.35 -10.22
C LYS A 117 -1.89 8.14 -10.68
N VAL A 118 -0.62 8.07 -10.28
CA VAL A 118 0.20 6.86 -10.32
C VAL A 118 0.25 6.30 -8.92
N VAL A 119 -0.40 5.14 -8.71
CA VAL A 119 -0.61 4.52 -7.40
C VAL A 119 -1.42 5.45 -6.47
N THR A 120 -0.76 6.35 -5.76
CA THR A 120 -1.35 7.33 -4.84
C THR A 120 -0.84 8.76 -5.07
N VAL A 121 0.09 8.96 -6.01
CA VAL A 121 0.67 10.27 -6.32
C VAL A 121 -0.17 10.94 -7.40
N PRO A 122 -0.81 12.10 -7.13
CA PRO A 122 -1.63 12.80 -8.10
C PRO A 122 -0.75 13.37 -9.22
N ILE A 123 -1.19 13.21 -10.48
CA ILE A 123 -0.58 13.86 -11.64
C ILE A 123 -1.27 15.21 -11.83
N GLY A 124 -0.59 16.30 -11.45
CA GLY A 124 -1.10 17.68 -11.64
C GLY A 124 -2.18 18.12 -10.65
N GLY A 125 -2.44 17.35 -9.59
CA GLY A 125 -3.40 17.64 -8.51
C GLY A 125 -2.73 18.05 -7.19
N SER A 126 -3.54 18.25 -6.14
CA SER A 126 -3.05 18.63 -4.80
C SER A 126 -2.42 17.44 -4.08
N TRP A 127 -1.24 17.64 -3.49
CA TRP A 127 -0.60 16.64 -2.65
C TRP A 127 -1.36 16.45 -1.34
N SER A 128 -1.75 15.21 -1.07
CA SER A 128 -2.26 14.83 0.24
C SER A 128 -1.14 14.36 1.17
N TRP A 129 -1.43 14.34 2.47
CA TRP A 129 -0.54 13.74 3.45
C TRP A 129 -0.24 12.27 3.14
N PHE A 130 -1.25 11.51 2.71
CA PHE A 130 -1.09 10.10 2.36
C PHE A 130 -0.18 9.90 1.12
N SER A 131 -0.28 10.76 0.10
CA SER A 131 0.62 10.74 -1.06
C SER A 131 2.07 10.99 -0.65
N PHE A 132 2.31 11.97 0.22
CA PHE A 132 3.64 12.25 0.75
C PHE A 132 4.23 11.07 1.53
N MET A 133 3.44 10.50 2.44
CA MET A 133 3.86 9.33 3.21
C MET A 133 4.15 8.13 2.32
N THR A 134 3.30 7.86 1.33
CA THR A 134 3.49 6.73 0.41
C THR A 134 4.78 6.90 -0.40
N MET A 135 5.03 8.09 -0.97
CA MET A 135 6.28 8.34 -1.70
C MET A 135 7.50 8.21 -0.79
N SER A 136 7.41 8.71 0.44
CA SER A 136 8.49 8.58 1.43
C SER A 136 8.79 7.12 1.74
N ILE A 137 7.76 6.28 1.92
CA ILE A 137 7.90 4.84 2.15
C ILE A 137 8.55 4.17 0.94
N THR A 138 8.07 4.46 -0.27
CA THR A 138 8.65 3.92 -1.52
C THR A 138 10.11 4.32 -1.67
N ALA A 139 10.46 5.59 -1.44
CA ALA A 139 11.83 6.07 -1.50
C ALA A 139 12.75 5.36 -0.50
N ASN A 140 12.28 5.17 0.74
CA ASN A 140 13.02 4.42 1.76
C ASN A 140 13.20 2.94 1.38
N GLY A 141 12.17 2.29 0.81
CA GLY A 141 12.27 0.91 0.34
C GLY A 141 13.28 0.74 -0.80
N VAL A 142 13.26 1.64 -1.79
CA VAL A 142 14.24 1.66 -2.89
C VAL A 142 15.64 1.90 -2.35
N TRP A 143 15.81 2.89 -1.47
CA TRP A 143 17.10 3.18 -0.83
C TRP A 143 17.64 1.96 -0.08
N ALA A 144 16.82 1.30 0.74
CA ALA A 144 17.22 0.13 1.48
C ALA A 144 17.61 -1.05 0.57
N ALA A 145 16.86 -1.28 -0.51
CA ALA A 145 17.20 -2.30 -1.50
C ALA A 145 18.56 -2.03 -2.16
N VAL A 146 18.82 -0.78 -2.55
CA VAL A 146 20.11 -0.36 -3.13
C VAL A 146 21.25 -0.52 -2.12
N VAL A 147 21.05 -0.11 -0.87
CA VAL A 147 22.04 -0.27 0.21
C VAL A 147 22.33 -1.75 0.47
N GLY A 148 21.31 -2.62 0.47
CA GLY A 148 21.47 -4.07 0.59
C GLY A 148 22.32 -4.66 -0.54
N LEU A 149 22.03 -4.29 -1.79
CA LEU A 149 22.85 -4.74 -2.94
C LEU A 149 24.29 -4.23 -2.87
N TRP A 150 24.48 -2.96 -2.50
CA TRP A 150 25.79 -2.35 -2.37
C TRP A 150 26.62 -3.01 -1.26
N ALA A 151 26.04 -3.19 -0.07
CA ALA A 151 26.71 -3.83 1.06
C ALA A 151 26.98 -5.33 0.82
N GLY A 152 26.08 -6.02 0.12
CA GLY A 152 26.22 -7.43 -0.26
C GLY A 152 27.07 -7.66 -1.51
N TRP A 153 27.57 -6.61 -2.17
CA TRP A 153 28.21 -6.73 -3.48
C TRP A 153 29.42 -7.65 -3.48
N ALA A 154 30.31 -7.52 -2.48
CA ALA A 154 31.47 -8.40 -2.35
C ALA A 154 31.05 -9.87 -2.19
N THR A 155 30.07 -10.13 -1.31
CA THR A 155 29.51 -11.48 -1.10
C THR A 155 28.89 -12.06 -2.38
N LEU A 156 28.21 -11.24 -3.17
CA LEU A 156 27.65 -11.67 -4.47
C LEU A 156 28.75 -12.06 -5.47
N LEU A 157 29.89 -11.36 -5.46
CA LEU A 157 31.03 -11.68 -6.32
C LEU A 157 31.82 -12.92 -5.84
N GLU A 158 31.79 -13.21 -4.54
CA GLU A 158 32.36 -14.44 -3.97
C GLU A 158 31.52 -15.69 -4.29
N LEU A 159 30.23 -15.53 -4.59
CA LEU A 159 29.41 -16.63 -5.07
C LEU A 159 29.92 -17.15 -6.41
N GLY A 160 29.91 -18.49 -6.57
CA GLY A 160 30.20 -19.12 -7.86
C GLY A 160 29.24 -18.67 -8.96
N THR A 161 29.70 -18.73 -10.22
CA THR A 161 28.97 -18.19 -11.39
C THR A 161 27.51 -18.67 -11.47
N ALA A 162 27.25 -19.96 -11.21
CA ALA A 162 25.90 -20.51 -11.24
C ALA A 162 24.98 -19.88 -10.18
N ALA A 163 25.44 -19.76 -8.93
CA ALA A 163 24.66 -19.19 -7.83
C ALA A 163 24.41 -17.69 -8.03
N ARG A 164 25.42 -16.96 -8.52
CA ARG A 164 25.28 -15.53 -8.85
C ARG A 164 24.26 -15.30 -9.96
N SER A 165 24.33 -16.07 -11.04
CA SER A 165 23.35 -15.98 -12.13
C SER A 165 21.94 -16.31 -11.65
N ALA A 166 21.78 -17.37 -10.84
CA ALA A 166 20.49 -17.71 -10.25
C ALA A 166 19.93 -16.57 -9.39
N TYR A 167 20.75 -15.99 -8.51
CA TYR A 167 20.37 -14.84 -7.70
C TYR A 167 19.87 -13.66 -8.54
N LEU A 168 20.64 -13.28 -9.58
CA LEU A 168 20.29 -12.15 -10.44
C LEU A 168 19.03 -12.41 -11.27
N VAL A 169 18.82 -13.64 -11.75
CA VAL A 169 17.58 -14.03 -12.45
C VAL A 169 16.39 -13.93 -11.51
N VAL A 170 16.49 -14.49 -10.31
CA VAL A 170 15.39 -14.44 -9.33
C VAL A 170 15.10 -13.00 -8.92
N LEU A 171 16.13 -12.19 -8.65
CA LEU A 171 15.96 -10.77 -8.36
C LEU A 171 15.29 -10.03 -9.53
N GLY A 172 15.72 -10.29 -10.77
CA GLY A 172 15.11 -9.72 -11.97
C GLY A 172 13.64 -10.09 -12.11
N VAL A 173 13.26 -11.34 -11.83
CA VAL A 173 11.85 -11.78 -11.82
C VAL A 173 11.06 -11.02 -10.77
N PHE A 174 11.58 -10.87 -9.54
CA PHE A 174 10.91 -10.11 -8.49
C PHE A 174 10.72 -8.63 -8.87
N VAL A 175 11.73 -8.00 -9.48
CA VAL A 175 11.64 -6.61 -9.93
C VAL A 175 10.57 -6.43 -11.00
N VAL A 176 10.43 -7.38 -11.93
CA VAL A 176 9.40 -7.30 -12.98
C VAL A 176 8.00 -7.61 -12.45
N ALA A 177 7.90 -8.46 -11.42
CA ALA A 177 6.64 -8.92 -10.86
C ALA A 177 6.06 -8.00 -9.77
N SER A 178 6.83 -7.03 -9.25
CA SER A 178 6.43 -6.12 -8.16
C SER A 178 6.14 -4.72 -8.71
#